data_AF-A0A5N5QE65-F1
#
_entry.id   AF-A0A5N5QE65-F1
#
_cell.length_a   1.000
_cell.length_b   1.000
_cell.length_c   1.000
_cell.angle_alpha   90.00
_cell.angle_beta   90.00
_cell.angle_gamma   90.00
#
_symmetry.space_group_name_H-M   'P 1'
#
loop_
_entity.id
_entity.type
_entity.pdbx_description
1 polymer ?
#
loop_
_entity_poly.entity_id
_entity_poly.type
_entity_poly.pdbx_seq_one_letter_code
_entity_poly.pdbx_strand_id
1 'polypeptide(L)'
;MPGTHIGANAIFVWALRNMALIADTLGDSVASGYRTTASKIEEVANRRLFSDSFKAYVLTDGNTTVGISQDGNSYAILSGIANAANAPSSPKAIIEAMRSLNTPFGPLSFSNTTRLLPIISPYASGFHTWAAFEAGMDDEAIELMRIVWKYQTDVDNPWYTGMTWENINGTTGEPYNPMQSSQAHGWGSGPTWQLSRYVLGISPASPGYSTWSFAPRTVNLTFANGRVPTPWGTIVASWENRGSDFRMHITPPAGTNGTIVIPQGANKTVTVNGVIVTTKQNLRMSEGIVWAGSEGSAYRINVTSGFGPYAIRSS
;
A
#
# COMPACT_ATOMS: atom_id res chain seq x y z
N MET A 1 -17.79 -12.21 -26.65
CA MET A 1 -17.70 -12.40 -25.19
C MET A 1 -16.77 -11.33 -24.66
N PRO A 2 -17.00 -10.74 -23.48
CA PRO A 2 -15.95 -9.92 -22.86
C PRO A 2 -14.70 -10.80 -22.80
N GLY A 3 -13.60 -10.34 -23.40
CA GLY A 3 -12.37 -11.13 -23.52
C GLY A 3 -11.76 -11.46 -22.16
N THR A 4 -10.70 -12.26 -22.16
CA THR A 4 -9.96 -12.55 -20.94
C THR A 4 -9.36 -11.27 -20.38
N HIS A 5 -9.79 -10.89 -19.17
CA HIS A 5 -9.43 -9.63 -18.52
C HIS A 5 -8.52 -9.87 -17.31
N ILE A 6 -7.40 -9.15 -17.21
CA ILE A 6 -6.47 -9.31 -16.08
C ILE A 6 -7.14 -8.98 -14.74
N GLY A 7 -7.96 -7.92 -14.66
CA GLY A 7 -8.57 -7.52 -13.38
C GLY A 7 -9.49 -8.60 -12.79
N ALA A 8 -10.27 -9.30 -13.62
CA ALA A 8 -11.14 -10.38 -13.13
C ALA A 8 -10.34 -11.60 -12.65
N ASN A 9 -9.29 -11.98 -13.41
CA ASN A 9 -8.40 -13.08 -13.02
C ASN A 9 -7.62 -12.74 -11.74
N ALA A 10 -7.11 -11.52 -11.62
CA ALA A 10 -6.34 -11.07 -10.48
C ALA A 10 -7.19 -11.02 -9.19
N ILE A 11 -8.42 -10.48 -9.26
CA ILE A 11 -9.35 -10.51 -8.13
C ILE A 11 -9.64 -11.96 -7.71
N PHE A 12 -9.86 -12.86 -8.67
CA PHE A 12 -10.17 -14.26 -8.35
C PHE A 12 -8.97 -14.99 -7.73
N VAL A 13 -7.74 -14.78 -8.25
CA VAL A 13 -6.50 -15.28 -7.63
C VAL A 13 -6.36 -14.74 -6.21
N TRP A 14 -6.63 -13.45 -6.01
CA TRP A 14 -6.56 -12.83 -4.69
C TRP A 14 -7.58 -13.44 -3.73
N ALA A 15 -8.81 -13.68 -4.19
CA ALA A 15 -9.84 -14.36 -3.41
C ALA A 15 -9.41 -15.77 -3.02
N LEU A 16 -8.88 -16.58 -3.95
CA LEU A 16 -8.38 -17.92 -3.67
C LEU A 16 -7.24 -17.92 -2.64
N ARG A 17 -6.32 -16.96 -2.72
CA ARG A 17 -5.23 -16.82 -1.74
C ARG A 17 -5.74 -16.47 -0.34
N ASN A 18 -6.71 -15.56 -0.25
CA ASN A 18 -7.35 -15.23 1.03
C ASN A 18 -8.17 -16.41 1.58
N MET A 19 -8.90 -17.14 0.73
CA MET A 19 -9.62 -18.35 1.15
C MET A 19 -8.67 -19.44 1.65
N ALA A 20 -7.50 -19.60 1.03
CA ALA A 20 -6.47 -20.51 1.53
C ALA A 20 -6.01 -20.11 2.95
N LEU A 21 -5.72 -18.83 3.16
CA LEU A 21 -5.31 -18.31 4.48
C LEU A 21 -6.39 -18.57 5.56
N ILE A 22 -7.66 -18.31 5.23
CA ILE A 22 -8.79 -18.59 6.13
C ILE A 22 -8.88 -20.10 6.41
N ALA A 23 -8.81 -20.93 5.38
CA ALA A 23 -8.89 -22.39 5.53
C ALA A 23 -7.73 -22.95 6.38
N ASP A 24 -6.49 -22.50 6.21
CA ASP A 24 -5.37 -22.92 7.07
C ASP A 24 -5.61 -22.53 8.53
N THR A 25 -6.15 -21.34 8.76
CA THR A 25 -6.47 -20.85 10.11
C THR A 25 -7.51 -21.72 10.80
N LEU A 26 -8.44 -22.29 10.02
CA LEU A 26 -9.47 -23.22 10.50
C LEU A 26 -8.98 -24.68 10.53
N GLY A 27 -7.75 -24.97 10.08
CA GLY A 27 -7.23 -26.33 9.96
C GLY A 27 -7.85 -27.14 8.82
N ASP A 28 -8.42 -26.50 7.81
CA ASP A 28 -9.10 -27.16 6.70
C ASP A 28 -8.14 -27.46 5.53
N SER A 29 -8.11 -28.74 5.14
CA SER A 29 -7.30 -29.27 4.03
C SER A 29 -7.59 -28.64 2.66
N VAL A 30 -8.77 -28.03 2.44
CA VAL A 30 -9.13 -27.37 1.17
C VAL A 30 -8.20 -26.21 0.80
N ALA A 31 -7.46 -25.67 1.77
CA ALA A 31 -6.48 -24.60 1.56
C ALA A 31 -5.46 -24.93 0.46
N SER A 32 -5.05 -26.20 0.36
CA SER A 32 -4.12 -26.68 -0.67
C SER A 32 -4.71 -26.59 -2.09
N GLY A 33 -6.01 -26.88 -2.24
CA GLY A 33 -6.74 -26.80 -3.50
C GLY A 33 -6.90 -25.34 -3.98
N TYR A 34 -7.19 -24.42 -3.07
CA TYR A 34 -7.25 -22.99 -3.38
C TYR A 34 -5.90 -22.45 -3.88
N ARG A 35 -4.80 -22.78 -3.19
CA ARG A 35 -3.44 -22.40 -3.64
C ARG A 35 -3.11 -22.96 -5.02
N THR A 36 -3.39 -24.25 -5.23
CA THR A 36 -3.14 -24.92 -6.52
C THR A 36 -3.89 -24.25 -7.66
N THR A 37 -5.15 -23.88 -7.43
CA THR A 37 -5.98 -23.20 -8.42
C THR A 37 -5.45 -21.78 -8.68
N ALA A 38 -5.09 -21.04 -7.64
CA ALA A 38 -4.52 -19.70 -7.77
C ALA A 38 -3.23 -19.71 -8.60
N SER A 39 -2.31 -20.63 -8.33
CA SER A 39 -1.06 -20.77 -9.07
C SER A 39 -1.27 -21.10 -10.55
N LYS A 40 -2.24 -21.97 -10.88
CA LYS A 40 -2.58 -22.27 -12.29
C LYS A 40 -3.09 -21.05 -13.04
N ILE A 41 -3.95 -20.24 -12.40
CA ILE A 41 -4.49 -19.03 -13.03
C ILE A 41 -3.40 -17.97 -13.17
N GLU A 42 -2.56 -17.78 -12.15
CA GLU A 42 -1.39 -16.90 -12.19
C GLU A 42 -0.47 -17.24 -13.38
N GLU A 43 -0.11 -18.51 -13.55
CA GLU A 43 0.76 -18.95 -14.64
C GLU A 43 0.15 -18.65 -16.02
N VAL A 44 -1.15 -18.94 -16.19
CA VAL A 44 -1.86 -18.67 -17.44
C VAL A 44 -1.99 -17.17 -17.69
N ALA A 45 -2.27 -16.37 -16.66
CA ALA A 45 -2.37 -14.92 -16.76
C ALA A 45 -1.03 -14.29 -17.17
N ASN A 46 0.07 -14.69 -16.52
CA ASN A 46 1.43 -14.26 -16.87
C ASN A 46 1.80 -14.60 -18.31
N ARG A 47 1.42 -15.80 -18.79
CA ARG A 47 1.72 -16.23 -20.16
C ARG A 47 0.84 -15.57 -21.22
N ARG A 48 -0.44 -15.32 -20.94
CA ARG A 48 -1.43 -14.94 -21.98
C ARG A 48 -1.86 -13.49 -21.95
N LEU A 49 -1.76 -12.82 -20.81
CA LEU A 49 -2.32 -11.49 -20.61
C LEU A 49 -1.26 -10.41 -20.50
N PHE A 50 0.02 -10.77 -20.36
CA PHE A 50 1.09 -9.79 -20.39
C PHE A 50 1.49 -9.44 -21.82
N SER A 51 1.72 -8.16 -22.10
CA SER A 51 2.23 -7.70 -23.40
C SER A 51 3.60 -7.06 -23.27
N ASP A 52 4.56 -7.56 -24.03
CA ASP A 52 5.90 -6.96 -24.11
C ASP A 52 5.91 -5.56 -24.72
N SER A 53 4.90 -5.21 -25.53
CA SER A 53 4.76 -3.87 -26.12
C SER A 53 4.28 -2.86 -25.09
N PHE A 54 3.25 -3.22 -24.31
CA PHE A 54 2.72 -2.36 -23.25
C PHE A 54 3.53 -2.42 -21.95
N LYS A 55 4.38 -3.44 -21.77
CA LYS A 55 5.07 -3.75 -20.51
C LYS A 55 4.13 -3.93 -19.32
N ALA A 56 2.88 -4.28 -19.61
CA ALA A 56 1.78 -4.39 -18.66
C ALA A 56 0.80 -5.48 -19.11
N TYR A 57 -0.11 -5.87 -18.22
CA TYR A 57 -1.20 -6.77 -18.54
C TYR A 57 -2.29 -6.04 -19.32
N VAL A 58 -2.73 -6.67 -20.40
CA VAL A 58 -3.62 -6.05 -21.38
C VAL A 58 -5.09 -6.40 -21.17
N LEU A 59 -5.92 -5.51 -21.71
CA LEU A 59 -7.34 -5.69 -21.94
C LEU A 59 -7.55 -6.28 -23.32
N THR A 60 -8.42 -7.28 -23.40
CA THR A 60 -8.81 -7.88 -24.68
C THR A 60 -10.31 -7.76 -24.91
N ASP A 61 -10.69 -7.39 -26.13
CA ASP A 61 -12.06 -7.48 -26.64
C ASP A 61 -12.09 -8.54 -27.74
N GLY A 62 -12.68 -9.69 -27.43
CA GLY A 62 -12.50 -10.91 -28.22
C GLY A 62 -11.02 -11.31 -28.28
N ASN A 63 -10.44 -11.32 -29.49
CA ASN A 63 -9.03 -11.62 -29.73
C ASN A 63 -8.17 -10.36 -29.93
N THR A 64 -8.74 -9.16 -29.78
CA THR A 64 -8.03 -7.90 -30.02
C THR A 64 -7.56 -7.29 -28.72
N THR A 65 -6.27 -6.94 -28.63
CA THR A 65 -5.75 -6.13 -27.53
C THR A 65 -6.24 -4.69 -27.71
N VAL A 66 -6.93 -4.15 -26.70
CA VAL A 66 -7.55 -2.82 -26.75
C VAL A 66 -6.89 -1.80 -25.82
N GLY A 67 -5.92 -2.20 -25.02
CA GLY A 67 -5.17 -1.32 -24.12
C GLY A 67 -4.85 -1.98 -22.79
N ILE A 68 -4.72 -1.19 -21.73
CA ILE A 68 -4.52 -1.63 -20.34
C ILE A 68 -5.54 -0.96 -19.43
N SER A 69 -5.82 -1.56 -18.27
CA SER A 69 -6.55 -0.88 -17.18
C SER A 69 -5.65 -0.64 -15.98
N GLN A 70 -5.89 0.48 -15.31
CA GLN A 70 -5.15 0.88 -14.12
C GLN A 70 -5.38 -0.10 -12.96
N ASP A 71 -6.65 -0.39 -12.69
CA ASP A 71 -7.07 -1.28 -11.61
C ASP A 71 -6.59 -2.72 -11.84
N GLY A 72 -6.72 -3.24 -13.06
CA GLY A 72 -6.35 -4.60 -13.42
C GLY A 72 -4.87 -4.88 -13.25
N ASN A 73 -4.01 -3.92 -13.62
CA ASN A 73 -2.57 -4.01 -13.39
C ASN A 73 -2.22 -3.85 -11.90
N SER A 74 -2.93 -2.96 -11.18
CA SER A 74 -2.79 -2.83 -9.73
C SER A 74 -3.16 -4.13 -9.01
N TYR A 75 -4.26 -4.78 -9.40
CA TYR A 75 -4.66 -6.09 -8.87
C TYR A 75 -3.69 -7.19 -9.23
N ALA A 76 -3.08 -7.18 -10.42
CA ALA A 76 -2.07 -8.17 -10.78
C ALA A 76 -0.88 -8.12 -9.80
N ILE A 77 -0.47 -6.92 -9.37
CA ILE A 77 0.54 -6.73 -8.31
C ILE A 77 0.01 -7.19 -6.96
N LEU A 78 -1.12 -6.64 -6.50
CA LEU A 78 -1.62 -6.89 -5.14
C LEU A 78 -2.08 -8.33 -4.89
N SER A 79 -2.57 -9.00 -5.92
CA SER A 79 -2.90 -10.42 -5.85
C SER A 79 -1.66 -11.31 -5.80
N GLY A 80 -0.50 -10.81 -6.23
CA GLY A 80 0.78 -11.49 -6.34
C GLY A 80 1.06 -12.12 -7.71
N ILE A 81 0.17 -11.99 -8.70
CA ILE A 81 0.40 -12.50 -10.06
C ILE A 81 1.68 -11.91 -10.68
N ALA A 82 1.86 -10.61 -10.53
CA ALA A 82 3.03 -9.88 -11.02
C ALA A 82 4.27 -10.03 -10.11
N ASN A 83 4.13 -10.65 -8.94
CA ASN A 83 5.20 -10.88 -7.98
C ASN A 83 5.72 -12.32 -8.04
N ALA A 84 5.12 -13.17 -8.87
CA ALA A 84 5.56 -14.55 -9.07
C ALA A 84 7.02 -14.58 -9.53
N ALA A 85 7.76 -15.61 -9.11
CA ALA A 85 9.18 -15.76 -9.46
C ALA A 85 9.42 -15.81 -10.98
N ASN A 86 8.43 -16.25 -11.75
CA ASN A 86 8.42 -16.33 -13.21
C ASN A 86 7.52 -15.27 -13.88
N ALA A 87 7.14 -14.21 -13.15
CA ALA A 87 6.40 -13.11 -13.75
C ALA A 87 7.22 -12.46 -14.88
N PRO A 88 6.58 -12.05 -16.00
CA PRO A 88 7.27 -11.53 -17.17
C PRO A 88 7.87 -10.13 -16.98
N SER A 89 7.50 -9.43 -15.90
CA SER A 89 7.97 -8.09 -15.56
C SER A 89 7.90 -7.87 -14.05
N SER A 90 8.71 -6.93 -13.56
CA SER A 90 8.65 -6.55 -12.15
C SER A 90 7.42 -5.70 -11.85
N PRO A 91 6.89 -5.71 -10.61
CA PRO A 91 5.83 -4.80 -10.20
C PRO A 91 6.14 -3.33 -10.49
N LYS A 92 7.40 -2.91 -10.27
CA LYS A 92 7.85 -1.54 -10.52
C LYS A 92 7.70 -1.14 -12.00
N ALA A 93 8.15 -2.00 -12.90
CA ALA A 93 8.04 -1.75 -14.34
C ALA A 93 6.57 -1.72 -14.81
N ILE A 94 5.67 -2.46 -14.17
CA ILE A 94 4.23 -2.40 -14.47
C ILE A 94 3.62 -1.07 -13.97
N ILE A 95 4.00 -0.60 -12.77
CA ILE A 95 3.62 0.74 -12.29
C ILE A 95 4.08 1.81 -13.29
N GLU A 96 5.34 1.75 -13.74
CA GLU A 96 5.87 2.67 -14.75
C GLU A 96 5.10 2.60 -16.08
N ALA A 97 4.73 1.41 -16.53
CA ALA A 97 3.93 1.23 -17.75
C ALA A 97 2.53 1.87 -17.65
N MET A 98 1.93 1.88 -16.45
CA MET A 98 0.65 2.55 -16.21
C MET A 98 0.71 4.08 -16.38
N ARG A 99 1.90 4.69 -16.44
CA ARG A 99 2.05 6.13 -16.78
C ARG A 99 1.53 6.46 -18.18
N SER A 100 1.39 5.47 -19.06
CA SER A 100 0.71 5.63 -20.34
C SER A 100 -0.76 6.04 -20.22
N LEU A 101 -1.36 5.89 -19.03
CA LEU A 101 -2.73 6.31 -18.72
C LEU A 101 -2.81 7.76 -18.23
N ASN A 102 -1.68 8.42 -17.96
CA ASN A 102 -1.65 9.71 -17.28
C ASN A 102 -2.29 10.85 -18.09
N THR A 103 -3.05 11.67 -17.38
CA THR A 103 -3.48 13.01 -17.77
C THR A 103 -2.93 14.02 -16.75
N PRO A 104 -3.06 15.35 -16.98
CA PRO A 104 -2.71 16.35 -15.98
C PRO A 104 -3.47 16.23 -14.65
N PHE A 105 -4.59 15.49 -14.62
CA PHE A 105 -5.48 15.33 -13.47
C PHE A 105 -5.33 13.95 -12.79
N GLY A 106 -4.52 13.07 -13.36
CA GLY A 106 -4.33 11.69 -12.93
C GLY A 106 -4.51 10.67 -14.05
N PRO A 107 -4.25 9.39 -13.78
CA PRO A 107 -4.37 8.30 -14.75
C PRO A 107 -5.84 7.95 -15.07
N LEU A 108 -6.15 7.80 -16.35
CA LEU A 108 -7.41 7.23 -16.80
C LEU A 108 -7.54 5.78 -16.29
N SER A 109 -8.76 5.36 -15.97
CA SER A 109 -9.02 3.96 -15.56
C SER A 109 -8.66 2.94 -16.64
N PHE A 110 -8.77 3.34 -17.91
CA PHE A 110 -8.50 2.50 -19.08
C PHE A 110 -7.76 3.32 -20.15
N SER A 111 -6.97 2.65 -21.00
CA SER A 111 -6.36 3.32 -22.16
C SER A 111 -7.42 3.97 -23.05
N ASN A 112 -7.07 5.10 -23.66
CA ASN A 112 -7.93 5.83 -24.61
C ASN A 112 -8.24 5.04 -25.89
N THR A 113 -7.50 3.97 -26.17
CA THR A 113 -7.75 3.01 -27.26
C THR A 113 -8.93 2.07 -26.97
N THR A 114 -9.45 2.06 -25.75
CA THR A 114 -10.65 1.32 -25.38
C THR A 114 -11.91 2.11 -25.75
N ARG A 115 -13.07 1.43 -25.78
CA ARG A 115 -14.39 2.10 -25.93
C ARG A 115 -14.96 2.60 -24.60
N LEU A 116 -14.15 2.60 -23.54
CA LEU A 116 -14.57 2.92 -22.18
C LEU A 116 -14.44 4.42 -21.92
N LEU A 117 -15.13 4.90 -20.87
CA LEU A 117 -15.20 6.32 -20.55
C LEU A 117 -13.80 6.86 -20.17
N PRO A 118 -13.41 8.06 -20.63
CA PRO A 118 -12.14 8.70 -20.32
C PRO A 118 -12.19 9.36 -18.93
N ILE A 119 -12.43 8.55 -17.90
CA ILE A 119 -12.54 8.98 -16.50
C ILE A 119 -11.32 8.56 -15.71
N ILE A 120 -11.02 9.34 -14.68
CA ILE A 120 -10.12 8.97 -13.60
C ILE A 120 -11.00 8.50 -12.44
N SER A 121 -10.73 7.31 -11.93
CA SER A 121 -11.45 6.75 -10.81
C SER A 121 -10.57 6.79 -9.55
N PRO A 122 -10.94 7.52 -8.49
CA PRO A 122 -10.29 7.44 -7.19
C PRO A 122 -10.25 6.03 -6.60
N TYR A 123 -11.19 5.15 -6.98
CA TYR A 123 -11.13 3.72 -6.66
C TYR A 123 -9.93 3.03 -7.33
N ALA A 124 -9.82 3.11 -8.65
CA ALA A 124 -8.71 2.51 -9.40
C ALA A 124 -7.36 3.12 -8.99
N SER A 125 -7.32 4.43 -8.78
CA SER A 125 -6.13 5.15 -8.30
C SER A 125 -5.76 4.77 -6.88
N GLY A 126 -6.72 4.52 -5.99
CA GLY A 126 -6.46 4.01 -4.65
C GLY A 126 -5.78 2.63 -4.65
N PHE A 127 -6.12 1.76 -5.59
CA PHE A 127 -5.40 0.49 -5.76
C PHE A 127 -4.04 0.67 -6.42
N HIS A 128 -3.89 1.62 -7.34
CA HIS A 128 -2.58 1.95 -7.92
C HIS A 128 -1.63 2.46 -6.84
N THR A 129 -2.04 3.42 -6.00
CA THR A 129 -1.19 3.91 -4.90
C THR A 129 -0.82 2.81 -3.93
N TRP A 130 -1.75 1.90 -3.61
CA TRP A 130 -1.45 0.71 -2.81
C TRP A 130 -0.42 -0.21 -3.49
N ALA A 131 -0.62 -0.54 -4.77
CA ALA A 131 0.31 -1.37 -5.52
C ALA A 131 1.70 -0.72 -5.61
N ALA A 132 1.79 0.59 -5.77
CA ALA A 132 3.04 1.34 -5.77
C ALA A 132 3.75 1.25 -4.41
N PHE A 133 3.03 1.38 -3.29
CA PHE A 133 3.62 1.12 -1.96
C PHE A 133 4.12 -0.34 -1.84
N GLU A 134 3.32 -1.34 -2.22
CA GLU A 134 3.76 -2.74 -2.14
C GLU A 134 4.94 -3.06 -3.07
N ALA A 135 5.08 -2.34 -4.20
CA ALA A 135 6.22 -2.42 -5.10
C ALA A 135 7.46 -1.64 -4.59
N GLY A 136 7.36 -0.91 -3.48
CA GLY A 136 8.43 -0.06 -2.95
C GLY A 136 8.70 1.18 -3.80
N MET A 137 7.66 1.72 -4.46
CA MET A 137 7.67 2.99 -5.19
C MET A 137 6.91 4.05 -4.39
N ASP A 138 7.41 4.35 -3.20
CA ASP A 138 6.70 5.20 -2.23
C ASP A 138 6.48 6.63 -2.73
N ASP A 139 7.46 7.20 -3.45
CA ASP A 139 7.35 8.54 -4.02
C ASP A 139 6.29 8.59 -5.13
N GLU A 140 6.23 7.56 -5.99
CA GLU A 140 5.18 7.44 -7.02
C GLU A 140 3.79 7.36 -6.38
N ALA A 141 3.64 6.57 -5.31
CA ALA A 141 2.38 6.43 -4.60
C ALA A 141 1.89 7.80 -4.07
N ILE A 142 2.79 8.58 -3.48
CA ILE A 142 2.45 9.90 -2.91
C ILE A 142 2.23 10.95 -3.99
N GLU A 143 3.00 10.94 -5.06
CA GLU A 143 2.78 11.83 -6.20
C GLU A 143 1.41 11.58 -6.83
N LEU A 144 1.06 10.32 -7.07
CA LEU A 144 -0.25 9.93 -7.58
C LEU A 144 -1.39 10.37 -6.63
N MET A 145 -1.22 10.18 -5.31
CA MET A 145 -2.18 10.70 -4.33
C MET A 145 -2.35 12.21 -4.43
N ARG A 146 -1.24 12.95 -4.53
CA ARG A 146 -1.27 14.41 -4.63
C ARG A 146 -1.99 14.87 -5.90
N ILE A 147 -1.81 14.17 -7.02
CA ILE A 147 -2.44 14.54 -8.30
C ILE A 147 -3.95 14.26 -8.26
N VAL A 148 -4.36 13.03 -7.93
CA VAL A 148 -5.77 12.58 -8.05
C VAL A 148 -6.69 13.26 -7.03
N TRP A 149 -6.21 13.52 -5.81
CA TRP A 149 -7.01 14.14 -4.76
C TRP A 149 -6.89 15.66 -4.66
N LYS A 150 -5.96 16.30 -5.42
CA LYS A 150 -5.70 17.75 -5.37
C LYS A 150 -6.97 18.59 -5.36
N TYR A 151 -7.83 18.38 -6.35
CA TYR A 151 -9.02 19.20 -6.56
C TYR A 151 -10.13 18.90 -5.56
N GLN A 152 -10.13 17.71 -4.97
CA GLN A 152 -11.12 17.29 -3.98
C GLN A 152 -10.83 17.88 -2.60
N THR A 153 -9.57 18.25 -2.33
CA THR A 153 -9.11 18.82 -1.05
C THR A 153 -8.94 20.34 -1.09
N ASP A 154 -9.06 20.94 -2.27
CA ASP A 154 -9.02 22.40 -2.45
C ASP A 154 -10.36 23.01 -2.02
N VAL A 155 -10.34 23.76 -0.91
CA VAL A 155 -11.53 24.39 -0.32
C VAL A 155 -12.10 25.52 -1.18
N ASP A 156 -11.31 26.06 -2.10
CA ASP A 156 -11.72 27.12 -3.03
C ASP A 156 -12.28 26.54 -4.34
N ASN A 157 -12.25 25.22 -4.52
CA ASN A 157 -12.83 24.56 -5.69
C ASN A 157 -14.37 24.68 -5.66
N PRO A 158 -15.03 25.14 -6.75
CA PRO A 158 -16.49 25.18 -6.84
C PRO A 158 -17.19 23.83 -6.59
N TRP A 159 -16.48 22.72 -6.81
CA TRP A 159 -16.96 21.36 -6.59
C TRP A 159 -16.54 20.76 -5.23
N TYR A 160 -15.97 21.56 -4.33
CA TYR A 160 -15.55 21.11 -3.01
C TYR A 160 -16.75 20.65 -2.17
N THR A 161 -16.69 19.41 -1.69
CA THR A 161 -17.71 18.81 -0.83
C THR A 161 -17.18 18.40 0.54
N GLY A 162 -15.88 18.57 0.79
CA GLY A 162 -15.19 18.00 1.94
C GLY A 162 -15.10 16.46 1.92
N MET A 163 -15.48 15.83 0.81
CA MET A 163 -15.54 14.38 0.64
C MET A 163 -14.80 13.95 -0.64
N THR A 164 -14.55 12.66 -0.79
CA THR A 164 -13.93 12.11 -2.00
C THR A 164 -14.96 11.87 -3.09
N TRP A 165 -14.61 12.18 -4.33
CA TRP A 165 -15.48 12.04 -5.49
C TRP A 165 -15.47 10.61 -6.03
N GLU A 166 -16.56 10.23 -6.68
CA GLU A 166 -16.72 8.91 -7.27
C GLU A 166 -15.91 8.76 -8.57
N ASN A 167 -16.07 9.72 -9.48
CA ASN A 167 -15.38 9.78 -10.78
C ASN A 167 -14.95 11.21 -11.09
N ILE A 168 -13.80 11.35 -11.74
CA ILE A 168 -13.23 12.63 -12.17
C ILE A 168 -13.15 12.62 -13.70
N ASN A 169 -13.51 13.74 -14.33
CA ASN A 169 -13.36 13.92 -15.76
C ASN A 169 -11.87 13.99 -16.12
N GLY A 170 -11.37 13.05 -16.93
CA GLY A 170 -9.96 12.99 -17.30
C GLY A 170 -9.44 14.16 -18.13
N THR A 171 -10.33 15.03 -18.63
CA THR A 171 -9.96 16.22 -19.42
C THR A 171 -10.03 17.52 -18.62
N THR A 172 -10.97 17.64 -17.67
CA THR A 172 -11.18 18.90 -16.92
C THR A 172 -10.75 18.84 -15.46
N GLY A 173 -10.61 17.64 -14.88
CA GLY A 173 -10.36 17.46 -13.45
C GLY A 173 -11.55 17.71 -12.55
N GLU A 174 -12.72 18.03 -13.10
CA GLU A 174 -13.98 18.23 -12.38
C GLU A 174 -14.69 16.89 -12.13
N PRO A 175 -15.73 16.84 -11.27
CA PRO A 175 -16.54 15.63 -11.14
C PRO A 175 -17.12 15.21 -12.49
N TYR A 176 -16.93 13.95 -12.87
CA TYR A 176 -17.50 13.44 -14.11
C TYR A 176 -19.01 13.25 -13.96
N ASN A 177 -19.80 13.87 -14.86
CA ASN A 177 -21.26 13.77 -14.87
C ASN A 177 -21.87 13.99 -13.46
N PRO A 178 -21.73 15.20 -12.90
CA PRO A 178 -21.99 15.46 -11.48
C PRO A 178 -23.44 15.20 -11.05
N MET A 179 -24.39 15.14 -12.00
CA MET A 179 -25.79 14.79 -11.72
C MET A 179 -26.01 13.29 -11.50
N GLN A 180 -25.08 12.44 -11.93
CA GLN A 180 -25.20 10.97 -11.87
C GLN A 180 -24.08 10.32 -11.07
N SER A 181 -22.95 11.00 -10.87
CA SER A 181 -21.84 10.52 -10.06
C SER A 181 -21.83 11.19 -8.70
N SER A 182 -21.49 10.46 -7.64
CA SER A 182 -21.45 10.99 -6.27
C SER A 182 -20.19 11.82 -6.02
N GLN A 183 -20.34 12.99 -5.39
CA GLN A 183 -19.22 13.80 -4.87
C GLN A 183 -18.92 13.49 -3.39
N ALA A 184 -19.53 12.44 -2.83
CA ALA A 184 -19.30 11.95 -1.48
C ALA A 184 -19.27 10.42 -1.48
N HIS A 185 -18.25 9.85 -2.11
CA HIS A 185 -18.15 8.43 -2.38
C HIS A 185 -16.99 7.78 -1.64
N GLY A 186 -17.31 6.87 -0.71
CA GLY A 186 -16.35 6.27 0.21
C GLY A 186 -15.23 5.46 -0.46
N TRP A 187 -15.44 4.99 -1.69
CA TRP A 187 -14.39 4.24 -2.42
C TRP A 187 -13.17 5.08 -2.79
N GLY A 188 -13.26 6.41 -2.67
CA GLY A 188 -12.18 7.34 -2.94
C GLY A 188 -11.29 7.56 -1.72
N SER A 189 -11.59 6.92 -0.60
CA SER A 189 -10.89 7.12 0.68
C SER A 189 -9.57 6.34 0.82
N GLY A 190 -9.02 5.80 -0.28
CA GLY A 190 -7.75 5.08 -0.30
C GLY A 190 -6.62 5.76 0.51
N PRO A 191 -6.37 7.08 0.34
CA PRO A 191 -5.34 7.79 1.09
C PRO A 191 -5.49 7.69 2.62
N THR A 192 -6.71 7.63 3.15
CA THR A 192 -6.96 7.64 4.61
C THR A 192 -6.25 6.50 5.33
N TRP A 193 -6.45 5.26 4.86
CA TRP A 193 -5.81 4.10 5.48
C TRP A 193 -4.36 3.94 5.03
N GLN A 194 -4.03 4.35 3.80
CA GLN A 194 -2.68 4.22 3.25
C GLN A 194 -1.68 5.16 3.94
N LEU A 195 -2.06 6.42 4.21
CA LEU A 195 -1.22 7.35 4.97
C LEU A 195 -1.03 6.85 6.41
N SER A 196 -2.07 6.26 7.02
CA SER A 196 -1.96 5.66 8.36
C SER A 196 -1.03 4.44 8.38
N ARG A 197 -1.10 3.59 7.35
CA ARG A 197 -0.34 2.34 7.27
C ARG A 197 1.10 2.55 6.82
N TYR A 198 1.32 3.30 5.75
CA TYR A 198 2.62 3.42 5.09
C TYR A 198 3.38 4.66 5.57
N VAL A 199 2.74 5.83 5.60
CA VAL A 199 3.44 7.09 5.96
C VAL A 199 3.65 7.21 7.46
N LEU A 200 2.57 7.14 8.25
CA LEU A 200 2.71 7.03 9.71
C LEU A 200 3.42 5.72 10.06
N GLY A 201 3.17 4.64 9.32
CA GLY A 201 3.92 3.38 9.45
C GLY A 201 3.30 2.38 10.40
N ILE A 202 2.04 2.55 10.83
CA ILE A 202 1.39 1.64 11.79
C ILE A 202 0.57 0.58 11.06
N SER A 203 0.89 -0.68 11.28
CA SER A 203 0.20 -1.81 10.65
C SER A 203 0.08 -3.01 11.58
N PRO A 204 -0.93 -3.88 11.39
CA PRO A 204 -0.99 -5.15 12.11
C PRO A 204 0.09 -6.09 11.59
N ALA A 205 0.86 -6.69 12.49
CA ALA A 205 1.81 -7.77 12.18
C ALA A 205 1.23 -9.16 12.48
N SER A 206 0.06 -9.21 13.12
CA SER A 206 -0.75 -10.42 13.34
C SER A 206 -2.24 -10.06 13.39
N PRO A 207 -3.15 -11.02 13.18
CA PRO A 207 -4.58 -10.78 13.25
C PRO A 207 -4.99 -10.04 14.53
N GLY A 208 -5.85 -9.03 14.40
CA GLY A 208 -6.39 -8.28 15.53
C GLY A 208 -5.39 -7.39 16.28
N TYR A 209 -4.24 -7.05 15.68
CA TYR A 209 -3.19 -6.21 16.32
C TYR A 209 -2.60 -6.79 17.62
N SER A 210 -2.71 -8.12 17.83
CA SER A 210 -1.98 -8.79 18.92
C SER A 210 -0.47 -8.57 18.82
N THR A 211 0.02 -8.41 17.60
CA THR A 211 1.31 -7.78 17.31
C THR A 211 1.15 -6.67 16.27
N TRP A 212 1.99 -5.64 16.37
CA TRP A 212 1.98 -4.48 15.49
C TRP A 212 3.37 -4.14 14.94
N SER A 213 3.40 -3.40 13.84
CA SER A 213 4.61 -2.84 13.25
C SER A 213 4.50 -1.32 13.21
N PHE A 214 5.58 -0.63 13.60
CA PHE A 214 5.80 0.80 13.43
C PHE A 214 7.00 1.02 12.51
N ALA A 215 6.74 1.10 11.21
CA ALA A 215 7.72 1.21 10.14
C ALA A 215 7.37 2.36 9.20
N PRO A 216 7.74 3.61 9.55
CA PRO A 216 7.46 4.79 8.73
C PRO A 216 8.06 4.72 7.33
N ARG A 217 7.30 5.17 6.33
CA ARG A 217 7.82 5.53 5.01
C ARG A 217 7.81 7.05 4.88
N THR A 218 8.98 7.65 5.00
CA THR A 218 9.10 9.10 5.15
C THR A 218 8.74 9.87 3.90
N VAL A 219 8.94 9.25 2.72
CA VAL A 219 8.79 9.91 1.40
C VAL A 219 9.44 11.30 1.43
N ASN A 220 8.77 12.32 0.92
CA ASN A 220 9.18 13.72 0.99
C ASN A 220 8.61 14.50 2.19
N LEU A 221 8.25 13.83 3.29
CA LEU A 221 7.69 14.45 4.49
C LEU A 221 8.73 14.52 5.62
N THR A 222 8.67 15.61 6.39
CA THR A 222 9.55 15.82 7.55
C THR A 222 8.96 15.29 8.85
N PHE A 223 7.66 15.05 8.91
CA PHE A 223 7.01 14.45 10.09
C PHE A 223 5.70 13.77 9.72
N ALA A 224 5.24 12.88 10.59
CA ALA A 224 3.84 12.47 10.68
C ALA A 224 3.47 12.14 12.12
N ASN A 225 2.22 12.36 12.49
CA ASN A 225 1.66 11.94 13.77
C ASN A 225 0.23 11.45 13.58
N GLY A 226 -0.19 10.47 14.38
CA GLY A 226 -1.52 9.92 14.26
C GLY A 226 -1.87 8.90 15.34
N ARG A 227 -3.12 8.45 15.26
CA ARG A 227 -3.72 7.49 16.19
C ARG A 227 -4.37 6.37 15.39
N VAL A 228 -4.07 5.13 15.75
CA VAL A 228 -4.66 3.94 15.13
C VAL A 228 -5.45 3.19 16.19
N PRO A 229 -6.80 3.24 16.15
CA PRO A 229 -7.64 2.43 17.02
C PRO A 229 -7.44 0.93 16.73
N THR A 230 -7.28 0.14 17.79
CA THR A 230 -7.17 -1.33 17.70
C THR A 230 -8.08 -2.00 18.73
N PRO A 231 -8.36 -3.30 18.61
CA PRO A 231 -9.11 -4.05 19.64
C PRO A 231 -8.48 -4.01 21.04
N TRP A 232 -7.17 -3.76 21.15
CA TRP A 232 -6.43 -3.70 22.41
C TRP A 232 -6.37 -2.27 23.00
N GLY A 233 -6.88 -1.27 22.28
CA GLY A 233 -6.73 0.15 22.59
C GLY A 233 -6.07 0.92 21.46
N THR A 234 -5.90 2.23 21.63
CA THR A 234 -5.35 3.09 20.58
C THR A 234 -3.82 3.10 20.61
N ILE A 235 -3.19 2.82 19.46
CA ILE A 235 -1.77 3.11 19.26
C ILE A 235 -1.63 4.59 18.91
N VAL A 236 -0.85 5.34 19.67
CA VAL A 236 -0.48 6.73 19.35
C VAL A 236 0.95 6.76 18.86
N ALA A 237 1.20 7.27 17.67
CA ALA A 237 2.53 7.25 17.07
C ALA A 237 2.87 8.58 16.40
N SER A 238 4.16 8.91 16.38
CA SER A 238 4.69 10.04 15.63
C SER A 238 6.15 9.82 15.26
N TRP A 239 6.59 10.48 14.19
CA TRP A 239 7.99 10.53 13.80
C TRP A 239 8.33 11.90 13.21
N GLU A 240 9.61 12.26 13.29
CA GLU A 240 10.18 13.48 12.72
C GLU A 240 11.56 13.17 12.12
N ASN A 241 11.76 13.55 10.87
CA ASN A 241 13.01 13.49 10.15
C ASN A 241 13.66 14.88 10.10
N ARG A 242 14.70 15.09 10.90
CA ARG A 242 15.43 16.37 10.97
C ARG A 242 16.68 16.39 10.09
N GLY A 243 16.87 15.39 9.23
CA GLY A 243 18.09 15.19 8.45
C GLY A 243 19.26 14.65 9.30
N SER A 244 19.68 15.41 10.32
CA SER A 244 20.76 15.03 11.23
C SER A 244 20.34 13.97 12.26
N ASP A 245 19.07 13.96 12.67
CA ASP A 245 18.52 12.90 13.51
C ASP A 245 17.11 12.50 13.07
N PHE A 246 16.72 11.27 13.42
CA PHE A 246 15.38 10.74 13.23
C PHE A 246 14.78 10.43 14.60
N ARG A 247 13.60 10.97 14.87
CA ARG A 247 12.92 10.84 16.17
C ARG A 247 11.60 10.12 15.96
N MET A 248 11.28 9.19 16.84
CA MET A 248 10.02 8.49 16.84
C MET A 248 9.46 8.42 18.26
N HIS A 249 8.14 8.44 18.37
CA HIS A 249 7.44 8.21 19.62
C HIS A 249 6.28 7.26 19.37
N ILE A 250 6.10 6.28 20.24
CA ILE A 250 4.97 5.37 20.19
C ILE A 250 4.47 5.02 21.60
N THR A 251 3.15 5.11 21.77
CA THR A 251 2.41 4.60 22.93
C THR A 251 1.54 3.44 22.46
N PRO A 252 1.97 2.18 22.64
CA PRO A 252 1.16 1.02 22.31
C PRO A 252 0.17 0.67 23.43
N PRO A 253 -0.92 -0.04 23.14
CA PRO A 253 -1.80 -0.59 24.16
C PRO A 253 -1.13 -1.73 24.93
N ALA A 254 -1.53 -1.90 26.20
CA ALA A 254 -1.11 -3.03 27.02
C ALA A 254 -1.54 -4.37 26.38
N GLY A 255 -0.81 -5.44 26.67
CA GLY A 255 -1.10 -6.77 26.13
C GLY A 255 -0.70 -7.01 24.67
N THR A 256 -0.03 -6.05 24.02
CA THR A 256 0.44 -6.19 22.63
C THR A 256 1.96 -6.18 22.52
N ASN A 257 2.50 -6.96 21.58
CA ASN A 257 3.92 -6.91 21.22
C ASN A 257 4.11 -6.08 19.95
N GLY A 258 5.33 -5.60 19.71
CA GLY A 258 5.56 -4.75 18.54
C GLY A 258 6.95 -4.80 17.96
N THR A 259 7.03 -4.36 16.72
CA THR A 259 8.28 -4.16 15.99
C THR A 259 8.37 -2.70 15.57
N ILE A 260 9.43 -2.02 15.95
CA ILE A 260 9.73 -0.64 15.54
C ILE A 260 10.87 -0.70 14.54
N VAL A 261 10.69 -0.08 13.38
CA VAL A 261 11.68 -0.02 12.30
C VAL A 261 12.05 1.43 12.05
N ILE A 262 13.31 1.75 12.26
CA ILE A 262 13.90 3.06 11.97
C ILE A 262 14.44 3.03 10.54
N PRO A 263 13.88 3.82 9.60
CA PRO A 263 14.39 3.92 8.24
C PRO A 263 15.83 4.46 8.22
N GLN A 264 16.70 3.87 7.39
CA GLN A 264 18.10 4.30 7.24
C GLN A 264 18.89 4.38 8.57
N GLY A 265 18.49 3.55 9.55
CA GLY A 265 19.08 3.53 10.89
C GLY A 265 20.28 2.59 11.06
N ALA A 266 20.62 1.76 10.07
CA ALA A 266 21.58 0.66 10.24
C ALA A 266 22.98 1.07 10.74
N ASN A 267 23.44 2.27 10.36
CA ASN A 267 24.76 2.80 10.71
C ASN A 267 24.69 3.96 11.72
N LYS A 268 23.55 4.15 12.37
CA LYS A 268 23.32 5.25 13.33
C LYS A 268 23.35 4.73 14.77
N THR A 269 23.65 5.62 15.70
CA THR A 269 23.44 5.34 17.12
C THR A 269 21.95 5.43 17.41
N VAL A 270 21.36 4.34 17.90
CA VAL A 270 19.94 4.28 18.26
C VAL A 270 19.78 4.25 19.76
N THR A 271 18.96 5.16 20.29
CA THR A 271 18.60 5.20 21.70
C THR A 271 17.10 5.01 21.87
N VAL A 272 16.70 4.27 22.91
CA VAL A 272 15.31 4.16 23.37
C VAL A 272 15.23 4.69 24.80
N ASN A 273 14.36 5.67 25.02
CA ASN A 273 14.20 6.34 26.32
C ASN A 273 15.54 6.84 26.90
N GLY A 274 16.42 7.34 26.02
CA GLY A 274 17.76 7.86 26.37
C GLY A 274 18.86 6.81 26.52
N VAL A 275 18.57 5.52 26.40
CA VAL A 275 19.54 4.43 26.55
C VAL A 275 19.91 3.87 25.18
N ILE A 276 21.22 3.71 24.91
CA ILE A 276 21.71 3.11 23.66
C ILE A 276 21.26 1.64 23.58
N VAL A 277 20.68 1.26 22.44
CA VAL A 277 20.30 -0.14 22.15
C VAL A 277 21.18 -0.70 21.04
N THR A 278 21.63 -1.95 21.18
CA THR A 278 22.52 -2.61 20.20
C THR A 278 22.46 -4.13 20.33
N THR A 279 22.89 -4.82 19.27
CA THR A 279 23.12 -6.27 19.22
C THR A 279 24.26 -6.75 20.11
N LYS A 280 25.11 -5.84 20.64
CA LYS A 280 26.25 -6.22 21.47
C LYS A 280 25.76 -6.82 22.81
N GLN A 281 26.04 -8.11 23.00
CA GLN A 281 25.60 -8.96 24.12
C GLN A 281 25.92 -8.43 25.54
N ASN A 282 26.75 -7.40 25.67
CA ASN A 282 27.22 -6.88 26.96
C ASN A 282 26.53 -5.59 27.42
N LEU A 283 25.52 -5.10 26.70
CA LEU A 283 24.74 -3.93 27.12
C LEU A 283 23.34 -4.36 27.56
N ARG A 284 22.97 -3.97 28.79
CA ARG A 284 21.62 -4.18 29.32
C ARG A 284 20.62 -3.40 28.46
N MET A 285 19.72 -4.12 27.79
CA MET A 285 18.60 -3.50 27.07
C MET A 285 17.63 -2.86 28.06
N SER A 286 17.00 -1.76 27.65
CA SER A 286 15.91 -1.14 28.41
C SER A 286 14.76 -2.13 28.61
N GLU A 287 14.00 -1.96 29.70
CA GLU A 287 12.81 -2.74 29.95
C GLU A 287 11.85 -2.72 28.75
N GLY A 288 11.26 -3.89 28.46
CA GLY A 288 10.36 -4.07 27.33
C GLY A 288 11.04 -4.35 25.98
N ILE A 289 12.35 -4.17 25.84
CA ILE A 289 13.06 -4.46 24.58
C ILE A 289 13.57 -5.91 24.59
N VAL A 290 13.12 -6.71 23.62
CA VAL A 290 13.51 -8.13 23.49
C VAL A 290 14.60 -8.35 22.46
N TRP A 291 14.74 -7.44 21.49
CA TRP A 291 15.77 -7.51 20.47
C TRP A 291 15.98 -6.14 19.82
N ALA A 292 17.22 -5.83 19.42
CA ALA A 292 17.53 -4.61 18.68
C ALA A 292 18.74 -4.84 17.76
N GLY A 293 18.69 -4.35 16.53
CA GLY A 293 19.80 -4.47 15.59
C GLY A 293 19.51 -3.98 14.18
N SER A 294 20.58 -3.83 13.41
CA SER A 294 20.50 -3.43 12.00
C SER A 294 19.97 -4.58 11.13
N GLU A 295 19.09 -4.26 10.18
CA GLU A 295 18.52 -5.18 9.21
C GLU A 295 18.45 -4.47 7.85
N GLY A 296 19.36 -4.85 6.93
CA GLY A 296 19.57 -4.11 5.70
C GLY A 296 20.01 -2.67 5.99
N SER A 297 19.33 -1.68 5.42
CA SER A 297 19.57 -0.25 5.71
C SER A 297 18.83 0.25 6.95
N ALA A 298 17.88 -0.51 7.49
CA ALA A 298 17.06 -0.12 8.63
C ALA A 298 17.69 -0.58 9.96
N TYR A 299 17.17 -0.03 11.06
CA TYR A 299 17.41 -0.54 12.40
C TYR A 299 16.08 -1.00 12.98
N ARG A 300 16.01 -2.23 13.48
CA ARG A 300 14.80 -2.82 14.04
C ARG A 300 14.92 -3.00 15.55
N ILE A 301 13.81 -2.78 16.25
CA ILE A 301 13.66 -2.99 17.69
C ILE A 301 12.38 -3.80 17.90
N ASN A 302 12.48 -4.94 18.58
CA ASN A 302 11.32 -5.71 19.00
C ASN A 302 11.02 -5.39 20.45
N VAL A 303 9.76 -5.12 20.75
CA VAL A 303 9.26 -4.78 22.08
C VAL A 303 8.17 -5.76 22.52
N THR A 304 8.10 -6.01 23.82
CA THR A 304 7.10 -6.87 24.45
C THR A 304 6.03 -6.06 25.19
N SER A 305 4.89 -6.69 25.41
CA SER A 305 3.73 -6.12 26.07
C SER A 305 4.02 -5.66 27.50
N GLY A 306 3.22 -4.69 27.97
CA GLY A 306 3.30 -4.17 29.34
C GLY A 306 4.30 -3.03 29.55
N PHE A 307 5.00 -2.62 28.48
CA PHE A 307 6.00 -1.55 28.51
C PHE A 307 5.71 -0.47 27.46
N GLY A 308 6.30 0.70 27.67
CA GLY A 308 6.07 1.91 26.89
C GLY A 308 5.61 3.07 27.79
N PRO A 309 5.50 4.29 27.26
CA PRO A 309 5.79 4.68 25.88
C PRO A 309 7.28 4.57 25.51
N TYR A 310 7.56 4.55 24.22
CA TYR A 310 8.92 4.52 23.67
C TYR A 310 9.23 5.81 22.94
N ALA A 311 10.29 6.49 23.37
CA ALA A 311 10.92 7.60 22.65
C ALA A 311 12.22 7.10 22.01
N ILE A 312 12.25 7.06 20.68
CA ILE A 312 13.37 6.56 19.90
C ILE A 312 14.07 7.73 19.22
N ARG A 313 15.40 7.73 19.27
CA ARG A 313 16.25 8.66 18.51
C ARG A 313 17.32 7.88 17.77
N SER A 314 17.54 8.24 16.52
CA SER A 314 18.60 7.71 15.67
C SER A 314 19.44 8.86 15.12
N SER A 315 20.72 8.88 15.45
CA SER A 315 21.70 9.93 15.07
C SER A 315 23.03 9.33 14.66
#